data_AF-A0A0P0DLA9-F1
#
_entry.id   AF-A0A0P0DLA9-F1
#
_cell.length_a   1.000
_cell.length_b   1.000
_cell.length_c   1.000
_cell.angle_alpha   90.00
_cell.angle_beta   90.00
_cell.angle_gamma   90.00
#
_symmetry.space_group_name_H-M   'P 1'
#
loop_
_entity.id
_entity.type
_entity.pdbx_description
1 polymer ?
#
loop_
_entity_poly.entity_id
_entity_poly.type
_entity_poly.pdbx_seq_one_letter_code
_entity_poly.pdbx_strand_id
1 'polypeptide(L)' 'MVSAWNQGIREGAESEDRADDPLIAASAEPSKRPRTRLTDEEVDAMRTARAQGVSVNALAPRFEVHRGTVWAKTR' A
#
# COMPACT_ATOMS: atom_id res chain seq x y z
N MET A 1 -17.27 6.59 -28.20
CA MET A 1 -17.65 7.18 -26.90
C MET A 1 -16.36 7.39 -26.12
N VAL A 2 -15.82 8.61 -26.15
CA VAL A 2 -14.56 8.96 -25.46
C VAL A 2 -14.91 9.21 -23.99
N SER A 3 -14.35 8.42 -23.08
CA SER A 3 -14.60 8.56 -21.65
C SER A 3 -14.17 9.94 -21.18
N ALA A 4 -15.03 10.64 -20.43
CA ALA A 4 -14.79 11.97 -19.86
C ALA A 4 -13.52 12.08 -18.98
N TRP A 5 -12.91 10.94 -18.63
CA TRP A 5 -11.66 10.82 -17.89
C TRP A 5 -10.39 11.17 -18.69
N ASN A 6 -10.48 11.36 -20.01
CA ASN A 6 -9.31 11.65 -20.85
C ASN A 6 -9.18 13.14 -21.26
N GLN A 7 -9.95 14.04 -20.63
CA GLN A 7 -9.98 15.47 -20.98
C GLN A 7 -9.02 16.33 -20.12
N GLY A 8 -7.78 15.87 -19.95
CA GLY A 8 -6.81 16.50 -19.05
C GLY A 8 -5.55 17.00 -19.75
N ILE A 9 -5.66 17.80 -20.82
CA ILE A 9 -4.55 18.67 -21.25
C ILE A 9 -5.12 20.08 -21.38
N ARG A 10 -4.78 20.95 -20.42
CA ARG A 10 -5.02 22.38 -20.50
C ARG A 10 -3.89 23.00 -21.31
N GLU A 11 -4.13 23.25 -22.59
CA GLU A 11 -3.31 24.19 -23.37
C GLU A 11 -3.63 25.61 -22.90
N GLY A 12 -2.60 26.35 -22.47
CA GLY A 12 -2.65 27.80 -22.28
C GLY A 12 -3.55 28.29 -21.14
N ALA A 13 -3.02 28.32 -19.92
CA ALA A 13 -3.37 29.38 -18.98
C ALA A 13 -2.06 29.85 -18.36
N GLU A 14 -1.76 31.09 -18.68
CA GLU A 14 -0.75 31.94 -18.05
C GLU A 14 -0.94 31.79 -16.54
N SER A 15 0.03 31.17 -15.87
CA SER A 15 -0.10 30.86 -14.45
C SER A 15 -0.04 32.16 -13.66
N GLU A 16 -1.21 32.77 -13.43
CA GLU A 16 -1.38 33.68 -12.31
C GLU A 16 -1.00 32.90 -11.04
N ASP A 17 -0.01 33.47 -10.35
CA ASP A 17 0.54 33.08 -9.05
C ASP A 17 -0.61 32.85 -8.05
N ARG A 18 -1.16 31.64 -8.09
CA ARG A 18 -2.23 31.21 -7.21
C ARG A 18 -1.59 31.02 -5.85
N ALA A 19 -1.86 31.97 -4.95
CA ALA A 19 -1.47 31.89 -3.55
C ALA A 19 -1.63 30.46 -3.04
N ASP A 20 -0.52 29.82 -2.67
CA ASP A 20 -0.52 28.53 -2.02
C ASP A 20 -1.42 28.63 -0.79
N ASP A 21 -2.45 27.76 -0.71
CA ASP A 21 -3.30 27.68 0.47
C ASP A 21 -2.39 27.43 1.69
N PRO A 22 -2.38 28.32 2.69
CA PRO A 22 -1.53 28.14 3.87
C PRO A 22 -1.73 26.79 4.57
N LEU A 23 -2.90 26.16 4.41
CA LEU A 23 -3.20 24.83 4.94
C LEU A 23 -2.51 23.71 4.15
N ILE A 24 -2.27 23.88 2.85
CA ILE A 24 -1.49 22.94 2.03
C ILE A 24 -0.02 23.05 2.39
N ALA A 25 0.51 24.26 2.57
CA ALA A 25 1.89 24.48 3.00
C ALA A 25 2.18 23.91 4.41
N ALA A 26 1.16 23.84 5.27
CA ALA A 26 1.25 23.22 6.59
C ALA A 26 1.08 21.68 6.58
N SER A 27 0.70 21.10 5.44
CA SER A 27 0.50 19.65 5.33
C SER A 27 1.82 18.93 5.19
N ALA A 28 2.13 18.05 6.15
CA ALA A 28 3.20 17.09 5.97
C ALA A 28 2.80 16.07 4.90
N GLU A 29 3.65 15.86 3.89
CA GLU A 29 3.43 14.84 2.87
C GLU A 29 3.26 13.47 3.56
N PRO A 30 2.20 12.70 3.22
CA PRO A 30 1.97 11.40 3.83
C PRO A 30 3.15 10.46 3.54
N SER A 31 3.94 10.15 4.56
CA SER A 31 5.05 9.22 4.45
C SER A 31 4.56 7.77 4.48
N LYS A 32 5.00 6.97 3.51
CA LYS A 32 4.67 5.55 3.44
C LYS A 32 5.37 4.83 4.58
N ARG A 33 4.62 4.11 5.41
CA ARG A 33 5.22 3.17 6.38
C ARG A 33 6.11 2.17 5.65
N PRO A 34 7.31 1.87 6.16
CA PRO A 34 8.14 0.82 5.61
C PRO A 34 7.36 -0.50 5.64
N ARG A 35 7.34 -1.19 4.51
CA ARG A 35 6.73 -2.53 4.43
C ARG A 35 7.62 -3.50 5.22
N THR A 36 7.02 -4.31 6.09
CA THR A 36 7.70 -5.46 6.70
C THR A 36 8.28 -6.33 5.58
N ARG A 37 9.60 -6.50 5.59
CA ARG A 37 10.30 -7.38 4.66
C ARG A 37 10.20 -8.79 5.22
N LEU A 38 9.47 -9.66 4.52
CA LEU A 38 9.46 -11.09 4.80
C LEU A 38 10.56 -11.76 4.00
N THR A 39 11.35 -12.60 4.65
CA THR A 39 12.34 -13.46 3.99
C THR A 39 11.66 -14.66 3.32
N ASP A 40 12.37 -15.32 2.39
CA ASP A 40 11.85 -16.52 1.74
C ASP A 40 11.67 -17.68 2.74
N GLU A 41 12.54 -17.77 3.75
CA GLU A 41 12.42 -18.73 4.86
C GLU A 41 11.18 -18.50 5.71
N GLU A 42 10.85 -17.24 6.03
CA GLU A 42 9.63 -16.89 6.76
C GLU A 42 8.38 -17.22 5.95
N VAL A 43 8.43 -17.02 4.63
CA VAL A 43 7.35 -17.42 3.72
C VAL A 43 7.18 -18.93 3.69
N ASP A 44 8.26 -19.69 3.65
CA ASP A 44 8.22 -21.15 3.67
C ASP A 44 7.70 -21.69 5.01
N ALA A 45 8.13 -21.09 6.12
CA ALA A 45 7.60 -21.40 7.45
C ALA A 45 6.09 -21.15 7.55
N MET A 46 5.60 -20.05 6.96
CA MET A 46 4.16 -19.77 6.88
C MET A 46 3.40 -20.83 6.07
N ARG A 47 3.95 -21.26 4.92
CA ARG A 47 3.35 -22.29 4.06
C ARG A 47 3.30 -23.65 4.77
N THR A 48 4.40 -24.04 5.41
CA THR A 48 4.50 -25.27 6.19
C THR A 48 3.49 -25.27 7.34
N ALA A 49 3.38 -24.17 8.09
CA ALA A 49 2.40 -24.06 9.16
C ALA A 49 0.95 -24.14 8.64
N ARG A 50 0.66 -23.58 7.46
CA ARG A 50 -0.66 -23.71 6.82
C ARG A 50 -0.96 -25.15 6.41
N ALA A 51 0.02 -25.88 5.88
CA ALA A 51 -0.13 -27.31 5.56
C ALA A 51 -0.39 -28.15 6.83
N GLN A 52 0.14 -27.73 7.98
CA GLN A 52 -0.12 -28.34 9.29
C GLN A 52 -1.47 -27.92 9.92
N GLY A 53 -2.28 -27.10 9.23
CA GLY A 53 -3.60 -26.67 9.71
C GLY A 53 -3.58 -25.44 10.62
N VAL A 54 -2.44 -24.75 10.76
CA VAL A 54 -2.38 -23.52 11.56
C VAL A 54 -3.17 -22.40 10.88
N SER A 55 -3.99 -21.71 11.67
CA SER A 55 -4.85 -20.62 11.16
C SER A 55 -4.05 -19.36 10.82
N VAL A 56 -4.54 -18.60 9.83
CA VAL A 56 -3.96 -17.29 9.46
C VAL A 56 -4.00 -16.30 10.64
N ASN A 57 -5.02 -16.38 11.49
CA ASN A 57 -5.15 -15.54 12.67
C ASN A 57 -4.04 -15.80 13.70
N ALA A 58 -3.53 -17.04 13.76
CA ALA A 58 -2.39 -17.40 14.61
C ALA A 58 -1.05 -17.02 13.97
N LEU A 59 -0.94 -17.02 12.64
CA LEU A 59 0.30 -16.70 11.92
C LEU A 59 0.58 -15.19 11.83
N ALA A 60 -0.44 -14.38 11.58
CA ALA A 60 -0.29 -12.93 11.44
C ALA A 60 0.50 -12.25 12.58
N PRO A 61 0.18 -12.46 13.88
CA PRO A 61 0.95 -11.85 14.97
C PRO A 61 2.36 -12.45 15.10
N ARG A 62 2.57 -13.71 14.73
CA ARG A 62 3.88 -14.39 14.85
C ARG A 62 4.93 -13.81 13.90
N PHE A 63 4.50 -13.37 12.74
CA PHE A 63 5.37 -12.78 11.72
C PHE A 63 5.22 -11.25 11.65
N GLU A 64 4.51 -10.62 12.59
CA GLU A 64 4.24 -9.17 12.61
C GLU A 64 3.69 -8.63 11.27
N VAL A 65 2.84 -9.44 10.61
CA VAL A 65 2.25 -9.10 9.31
C VAL A 65 0.74 -9.07 9.35
N HIS A 66 0.16 -8.30 8.42
CA HIS A 66 -1.27 -8.30 8.19
C HIS A 66 -1.76 -9.65 7.64
N ARG A 67 -2.99 -10.05 8.00
CA ARG A 67 -3.62 -11.33 7.56
C ARG A 67 -3.66 -11.46 6.03
N GLY A 68 -3.89 -10.34 5.33
CA GLY A 68 -3.86 -10.29 3.87
C GLY A 68 -2.49 -10.64 3.28
N THR A 69 -1.39 -10.32 3.97
CA THR A 69 -0.04 -10.71 3.56
C THR A 69 0.14 -12.22 3.68
N VAL A 70 -0.33 -12.82 4.78
CA VAL A 70 -0.29 -14.28 4.96
C VAL A 70 -1.08 -14.97 3.84
N TRP A 71 -2.28 -14.50 3.50
CA TRP A 71 -3.04 -15.04 2.38
C TRP A 71 -2.32 -14.88 1.04
N ALA A 72 -1.74 -13.72 0.76
CA ALA A 72 -1.00 -13.50 -0.48
C ALA A 72 0.23 -14.42 -0.61
N LYS A 73 0.86 -14.80 0.50
CA LYS A 73 2.07 -15.64 0.53
C LYS A 73 1.80 -17.14 0.62
N THR A 74 0.60 -17.52 1.05
CA THR A 74 0.18 -18.92 1.29
C THR A 74 -0.98 -19.37 0.40
N ARG A 75 -1.35 -18.57 -0.61
CA ARG A 75 -2.24 -18.99 -1.71
C ARG A 75 -1.51 -19.86 -2.72
#